data_AF-A0A197JGW3-F1
#
_entry.id   AF-A0A197JGW3-F1
#
_cell.length_a   1.000
_cell.length_b   1.000
_cell.length_c   1.000
_cell.angle_alpha   90.00
_cell.angle_beta   90.00
_cell.angle_gamma   90.00
#
_symmetry.space_group_name_H-M   'P 1'
#
loop_
_entity.id
_entity.type
_entity.pdbx_description
1 polymer ?
#
loop_
_entity_poly.entity_id
_entity_poly.type
_entity_poly.pdbx_seq_one_letter_code
_entity_poly.pdbx_strand_id
1 'polypeptide(L)'
;MSNTVTLRLTKELSEFAKNPDHQLYLHYDDSNIMNIKAMITGPPDTPYCLGQFEFSLQFPRDYPTNPPKVLALTTNHGRSRFNPNIYAGGKVCLSILGTWRGNAGEQWSSAHGIISILLSIQSLMSDTPYRNEPGHDLEKDNSKLEPYNQKIRHETIRISICDRLEGYLGIGQALNFNGSTDSTITTASTPSSPLGAVNNALATPVGTPNSGGTPVATTPSVFDSIYASAVTPDDEFCDLSKRLFLAYYDIYQNTVRTESEQIKDGTAFYKAPFEFGGNKMDGSFNYASLAKRLEAIKTAIDKETNDWVTESSSWISHLNSISGNLKRQFEQVREYYNESNTGVVDIELTDDNPFLWNFTLFGKPMSNYDGGMFKVKMVFHKDFPEVQPRVKFSTPMYHVHVTQDGVPFYTVEKLDDARSHIEAISRLIVEDEPSTNPSTHVNLQAAKLHFGTKEQRREYNRNARRCASRSTDYFD
;
A
#
# COMPACT_ATOMS: atom_id res chain seq x y z
N MET A 1 21.76 1.10 -29.06
CA MET A 1 20.51 1.88 -28.94
C MET A 1 19.76 1.67 -27.61
N SER A 2 20.34 0.99 -26.61
CA SER A 2 19.73 0.78 -25.28
C SER A 2 19.84 1.97 -24.32
N ASN A 3 20.70 2.96 -24.60
CA ASN A 3 21.16 3.91 -23.60
C ASN A 3 20.15 5.04 -23.31
N THR A 4 19.37 5.48 -24.31
CA THR A 4 18.49 6.64 -24.16
C THR A 4 17.27 6.38 -23.28
N VAL A 5 16.66 5.18 -23.38
CA VAL A 5 15.49 4.81 -22.56
C VAL A 5 15.90 4.66 -21.11
N THR A 6 17.00 3.96 -20.84
CA THR A 6 17.55 3.79 -19.50
C THR A 6 17.84 5.15 -18.86
N LEU A 7 18.51 6.06 -19.57
CA LEU A 7 18.78 7.43 -19.07
C LEU A 7 17.49 8.19 -18.74
N ARG A 8 16.44 8.07 -19.57
CA ARG A 8 15.15 8.70 -19.31
C ARG A 8 14.48 8.13 -18.06
N LEU A 9 14.43 6.80 -17.92
CA LEU A 9 13.80 6.13 -16.78
C LEU A 9 14.57 6.40 -15.47
N THR A 10 15.91 6.31 -15.48
CA THR A 10 16.73 6.65 -14.31
C THR A 10 16.49 8.09 -13.85
N LYS A 11 16.31 9.03 -14.79
CA LYS A 11 15.96 10.41 -14.46
C LYS A 11 14.58 10.51 -13.80
N GLU A 12 13.56 9.89 -14.37
CA GLU A 12 12.20 9.90 -13.80
C GLU A 12 12.13 9.22 -12.43
N LEU A 13 12.86 8.12 -12.23
CA LEU A 13 12.98 7.44 -10.94
C LEU A 13 13.67 8.32 -9.89
N SER A 14 14.73 9.03 -10.28
CA SER A 14 15.40 10.00 -9.40
C SER A 14 14.49 11.18 -9.05
N GLU A 15 13.67 11.66 -9.99
CA GLU A 15 12.68 12.72 -9.76
C GLU A 15 11.56 12.25 -8.81
N PHE A 16 11.09 11.01 -8.97
CA PHE A 16 10.14 10.39 -8.06
C PHE A 16 10.69 10.30 -6.63
N ALA A 17 11.93 9.81 -6.47
CA ALA A 17 12.56 9.66 -5.16
C ALA A 17 12.77 10.99 -4.41
N LYS A 18 12.87 12.13 -5.13
CA LYS A 18 13.04 13.46 -4.53
C LYS A 18 11.75 14.05 -3.96
N ASN A 19 10.59 13.61 -4.45
CA ASN A 19 9.28 14.10 -4.02
C ASN A 19 8.40 12.90 -3.66
N PRO A 20 8.70 12.22 -2.54
CA PRO A 20 7.92 11.06 -2.12
C PRO A 20 6.48 11.49 -1.84
N ASP A 21 5.55 11.03 -2.67
CA ASP A 21 4.12 11.13 -2.40
C ASP A 21 3.77 10.08 -1.34
N HIS A 22 2.98 10.45 -0.33
CA HIS A 22 2.56 9.51 0.73
C HIS A 22 1.61 8.42 0.23
N GLN A 23 1.23 8.45 -1.05
CA GLN A 23 0.28 7.52 -1.64
C GLN A 23 0.80 6.76 -2.85
N LEU A 24 2.00 7.05 -3.35
CA LEU A 24 2.59 6.39 -4.51
C LEU A 24 3.89 5.70 -4.12
N TYR A 25 4.04 4.43 -4.53
CA TYR A 25 5.22 3.63 -4.25
C TYR A 25 5.67 2.88 -5.49
N LEU A 26 6.97 2.72 -5.66
CA LEU A 26 7.58 2.04 -6.79
C LEU A 26 8.53 0.94 -6.31
N HIS A 27 8.55 -0.15 -7.05
CA HIS A 27 9.57 -1.18 -6.96
C HIS A 27 10.06 -1.54 -8.38
N TYR A 28 11.35 -1.75 -8.54
CA TYR A 28 11.97 -2.14 -9.80
C TYR A 28 13.29 -2.88 -9.54
N ASP A 29 13.68 -3.73 -10.47
CA ASP A 29 15.01 -4.37 -10.47
C ASP A 29 16.02 -3.46 -11.18
N ASP A 30 17.15 -3.18 -10.53
CA ASP A 30 18.26 -2.41 -11.10
C ASP A 30 18.80 -3.05 -12.39
N SER A 31 18.69 -4.37 -12.53
CA SER A 31 19.08 -5.09 -13.74
C SER A 31 18.13 -4.84 -14.92
N ASN A 32 16.87 -4.47 -14.63
CA ASN A 32 15.84 -4.26 -15.63
C ASN A 32 14.76 -3.24 -15.21
N ILE A 33 15.11 -1.96 -15.28
CA ILE A 33 14.20 -0.85 -14.98
C ILE A 33 13.07 -0.65 -16.00
N MET A 34 12.97 -1.49 -17.03
CA MET A 34 11.89 -1.44 -18.03
C MET A 34 10.58 -2.04 -17.51
N ASN A 35 10.63 -2.77 -16.39
CA ASN A 35 9.47 -3.29 -15.70
C ASN A 35 9.44 -2.67 -14.30
N ILE A 36 8.38 -1.94 -14.00
CA ILE A 36 8.19 -1.27 -12.72
C ILE A 36 6.88 -1.77 -12.13
N LYS A 37 6.91 -2.18 -10.87
CA LYS A 37 5.72 -2.42 -10.06
C LYS A 37 5.42 -1.13 -9.30
N ALA A 38 4.17 -0.70 -9.30
CA ALA A 38 3.72 0.45 -8.56
C ALA A 38 2.61 0.05 -7.60
N MET A 39 2.58 0.65 -6.42
CA MET A 39 1.45 0.59 -5.52
C MET A 39 0.91 1.98 -5.29
N ILE A 40 -0.41 2.14 -5.45
CA ILE A 40 -1.14 3.38 -5.21
C ILE A 40 -2.06 3.13 -4.02
N THR A 41 -1.93 3.93 -2.97
CA THR A 41 -2.95 3.96 -1.92
C THR A 41 -4.14 4.80 -2.38
N GLY A 42 -5.35 4.28 -2.18
CA GLY A 42 -6.55 4.98 -2.62
C GLY A 42 -6.72 6.34 -1.91
N PRO A 43 -7.16 7.39 -2.62
CA PRO A 43 -7.29 8.73 -2.03
C PRO A 43 -8.24 8.77 -0.82
N PRO A 44 -7.94 9.59 0.20
CA PRO A 44 -8.89 9.87 1.29
C PRO A 44 -10.24 10.36 0.74
N ASP A 45 -11.31 10.13 1.50
CA ASP A 45 -12.70 10.54 1.16
C ASP A 45 -13.30 9.87 -0.10
N THR A 46 -12.69 8.78 -0.58
CA THR A 46 -13.20 7.98 -1.70
C THR A 46 -13.57 6.56 -1.24
N PRO A 47 -14.34 5.77 -2.01
CA PRO A 47 -14.55 4.35 -1.68
C PRO A 47 -13.26 3.51 -1.78
N TYR A 48 -12.16 4.07 -2.26
CA TYR A 48 -10.84 3.43 -2.32
C TYR A 48 -9.96 3.75 -1.11
N CYS A 49 -10.43 4.62 -0.19
CA CYS A 49 -9.67 5.21 0.90
C CYS A 49 -8.64 4.26 1.52
N LEU A 50 -7.37 4.60 1.32
CA LEU A 50 -6.18 3.93 1.86
C LEU A 50 -6.06 2.43 1.51
N GLY A 51 -6.84 1.94 0.54
CA GLY A 51 -6.66 0.61 -0.06
C GLY A 51 -5.38 0.53 -0.86
N GLN A 52 -4.76 -0.64 -0.96
CA GLN A 52 -3.45 -0.82 -1.58
C GLN A 52 -3.56 -1.47 -2.97
N PHE A 53 -3.49 -0.66 -4.03
CA PHE A 53 -3.71 -1.09 -5.41
C PHE A 53 -2.40 -1.20 -6.18
N GLU A 54 -2.10 -2.38 -6.70
CA GLU A 54 -0.87 -2.62 -7.47
C GLU A 54 -1.09 -2.57 -8.98
N PHE A 55 -0.06 -2.07 -9.65
CA PHE A 55 0.01 -1.92 -11.09
C PHE A 55 1.38 -2.36 -11.62
N SER A 56 1.39 -3.07 -12.75
CA SER A 56 2.60 -3.34 -13.52
C SER A 56 2.72 -2.34 -14.66
N LEU A 57 3.87 -1.68 -14.78
CA LEU A 57 4.22 -0.76 -15.84
C LEU A 57 5.36 -1.39 -16.67
N GLN A 58 5.09 -1.66 -17.94
CA GLN A 58 6.06 -2.25 -18.88
C GLN A 58 6.40 -1.24 -19.97
N PHE A 59 7.62 -0.70 -19.91
CA PHE A 59 8.10 0.33 -20.82
C PHE A 59 8.58 -0.29 -22.14
N PRO A 60 8.15 0.23 -23.30
CA PRO A 60 8.62 -0.27 -24.59
C PRO A 60 10.03 0.25 -24.90
N ARG A 61 10.71 -0.39 -25.86
CA ARG A 61 12.08 -0.02 -26.27
C ARG A 61 12.18 1.35 -26.95
N ASP A 62 11.06 1.92 -27.35
CA ASP A 62 10.95 3.24 -27.97
C ASP A 62 10.33 4.28 -27.02
N TYR A 63 10.26 4.00 -25.71
CA TYR A 63 9.90 5.00 -24.70
C TYR A 63 10.88 6.20 -24.73
N PRO A 64 10.42 7.47 -24.62
CA PRO A 64 9.06 7.93 -24.35
C PRO A 64 8.23 8.27 -25.59
N THR A 65 8.60 7.79 -26.78
CA THR A 65 7.80 8.01 -28.01
C THR A 65 6.44 7.32 -27.87
N ASN A 66 6.41 6.10 -27.34
CA ASN A 66 5.17 5.36 -27.04
C ASN A 66 4.98 5.15 -25.52
N PRO A 67 3.73 5.09 -25.04
CA PRO A 67 3.45 4.90 -23.61
C PRO A 67 3.82 3.49 -23.14
N PRO A 68 4.07 3.30 -21.84
CA PRO A 68 4.17 1.97 -21.26
C PRO A 68 2.82 1.24 -21.31
N LYS A 69 2.87 -0.10 -21.32
CA LYS A 69 1.69 -0.92 -21.03
C LYS A 69 1.46 -0.96 -19.53
N VAL A 70 0.23 -0.71 -19.09
CA VAL A 70 -0.13 -0.74 -17.67
C VAL A 70 -1.21 -1.78 -17.42
N LEU A 71 -1.02 -2.59 -16.37
CA LEU A 71 -1.99 -3.58 -15.90
C LEU A 71 -2.22 -3.42 -14.40
N ALA A 72 -3.48 -3.35 -13.98
CA ALA A 72 -3.86 -3.49 -12.58
C ALA A 72 -3.75 -4.96 -12.15
N LEU A 73 -3.10 -5.18 -11.01
CA LEU A 73 -2.84 -6.51 -10.45
C LEU A 73 -3.85 -6.86 -9.35
N THR A 74 -4.26 -5.86 -8.55
CA THR A 74 -5.27 -6.01 -7.49
C THR A 74 -6.68 -6.16 -8.11
N THR A 75 -7.01 -7.37 -8.55
CA THR A 75 -8.21 -7.65 -9.37
C THR A 75 -9.02 -8.87 -8.92
N ASN A 76 -8.65 -9.49 -7.79
CA ASN A 76 -9.28 -10.72 -7.29
C ASN A 76 -9.31 -11.82 -8.38
N HIS A 77 -8.16 -12.07 -9.01
CA HIS A 77 -7.99 -13.04 -10.08
C HIS A 77 -8.95 -12.81 -11.25
N GLY A 78 -9.06 -11.56 -11.71
CA GLY A 78 -9.93 -11.24 -12.85
C GLY A 78 -11.41 -11.06 -12.52
N ARG A 79 -11.80 -11.04 -11.23
CA ARG A 79 -13.23 -11.05 -10.80
C ARG A 79 -13.75 -9.72 -10.25
N SER A 80 -12.87 -8.78 -9.94
CA SER A 80 -13.26 -7.51 -9.32
C SER A 80 -12.92 -6.32 -10.21
N ARG A 81 -13.96 -5.73 -10.81
CA ARG A 81 -13.91 -4.46 -11.52
C ARG A 81 -13.93 -3.29 -10.54
N PHE A 82 -12.76 -2.79 -10.14
CA PHE A 82 -12.68 -1.72 -9.15
C PHE A 82 -13.20 -0.37 -9.64
N ASN A 83 -13.11 -0.09 -10.93
CA ASN A 83 -13.54 1.19 -11.51
C ASN A 83 -14.05 0.98 -12.94
N PRO A 84 -14.94 1.84 -13.47
CA PRO A 84 -15.25 1.82 -14.90
C PRO A 84 -14.05 1.81 -15.83
N ASN A 85 -12.95 2.43 -15.42
CA ASN A 85 -11.68 2.46 -16.16
C ASN A 85 -10.61 1.51 -15.62
N ILE A 86 -10.90 0.68 -14.60
CA ILE A 86 -10.00 -0.36 -14.07
C ILE A 86 -10.75 -1.68 -14.10
N TYR A 87 -10.55 -2.42 -15.20
CA TYR A 87 -11.34 -3.61 -15.52
C TYR A 87 -10.98 -4.78 -14.61
N ALA A 88 -11.90 -5.74 -14.50
CA ALA A 88 -11.66 -6.96 -13.75
C ALA A 88 -10.42 -7.72 -14.29
N GLY A 89 -10.26 -7.81 -15.62
CA GLY A 89 -9.06 -8.35 -16.26
C GLY A 89 -7.86 -7.39 -16.29
N GLY A 90 -7.74 -6.47 -15.33
CA GLY A 90 -6.58 -5.59 -15.11
C GLY A 90 -6.33 -4.49 -16.13
N LYS A 91 -7.06 -4.44 -17.24
CA LYS A 91 -6.93 -3.35 -18.21
C LYS A 91 -7.26 -2.00 -17.56
N VAL A 92 -6.35 -1.04 -17.70
CA VAL A 92 -6.54 0.36 -17.31
C VAL A 92 -6.87 1.21 -18.54
N CYS A 93 -7.96 1.96 -18.47
CA CYS A 93 -8.46 2.83 -19.55
C CYS A 93 -8.13 4.29 -19.26
N LEU A 94 -7.07 4.81 -19.91
CA LEU A 94 -6.64 6.21 -19.82
C LEU A 94 -6.23 6.72 -21.20
N SER A 95 -6.55 7.99 -21.49
CA SER A 95 -6.20 8.63 -22.77
C SER A 95 -4.69 8.74 -22.95
N ILE A 96 -3.95 9.04 -21.88
CA ILE A 96 -2.49 9.10 -21.88
C ILE A 96 -1.83 7.73 -22.08
N LEU A 97 -2.57 6.63 -21.92
CA LEU A 97 -2.09 5.28 -22.21
C LEU A 97 -2.57 4.77 -23.59
N GLY A 98 -3.32 5.59 -24.35
CA GLY A 98 -3.92 5.19 -25.62
C GLY A 98 -5.01 4.12 -25.48
N THR A 99 -5.46 3.83 -24.25
CA THR A 99 -6.50 2.81 -23.96
C THR A 99 -7.89 3.42 -23.78
N TRP A 100 -7.99 4.74 -23.92
CA TRP A 100 -9.22 5.51 -23.85
C TRP A 100 -9.22 6.68 -24.84
N ARG A 101 -10.41 7.21 -25.14
CA ARG A 101 -10.55 8.40 -25.99
C ARG A 101 -10.14 9.64 -25.17
N GLY A 102 -9.52 10.61 -25.82
CA GLY A 102 -9.17 11.90 -25.20
C GLY A 102 -9.09 12.98 -26.26
N ASN A 103 -9.26 14.23 -25.84
CA ASN A 103 -9.12 15.40 -26.71
C ASN A 103 -7.66 15.56 -27.17
N ALA A 104 -7.45 16.39 -28.20
CA ALA A 104 -6.10 16.78 -28.60
C ALA A 104 -5.37 17.45 -27.41
N GLY A 105 -4.28 16.84 -26.97
CA GLY A 105 -3.52 17.26 -25.77
C GLY A 105 -3.72 16.39 -24.52
N GLU A 106 -4.78 15.57 -24.46
CA GLU A 106 -5.03 14.62 -23.36
C GLU A 106 -4.47 13.22 -23.65
N GLN A 107 -3.89 13.02 -24.83
CA GLN A 107 -3.28 11.78 -25.27
C GLN A 107 -1.79 11.72 -24.88
N TRP A 108 -1.19 10.54 -25.01
CA TRP A 108 0.24 10.34 -24.74
C TRP A 108 1.10 11.37 -25.46
N SER A 109 2.12 11.85 -24.76
CA SER A 109 3.20 12.65 -25.32
C SER A 109 4.47 12.37 -24.51
N SER A 110 5.64 12.58 -25.12
CA SER A 110 6.93 12.34 -24.47
C SER A 110 7.25 13.28 -23.29
N ALA A 111 6.36 14.25 -23.02
CA ALA A 111 6.39 15.07 -21.81
C ALA A 111 5.84 14.32 -20.58
N HIS A 112 4.98 13.32 -20.79
CA HIS A 112 4.49 12.46 -19.74
C HIS A 112 5.58 11.48 -19.26
N GLY A 113 5.42 11.00 -18.03
CA GLY A 113 6.29 10.01 -17.39
C GLY A 113 5.57 9.22 -16.30
N ILE A 114 6.34 8.47 -15.50
CA ILE A 114 5.86 7.61 -14.41
C ILE A 114 4.89 8.37 -13.50
N ILE A 115 5.28 9.53 -12.98
CA ILE A 115 4.46 10.32 -12.05
C ILE A 115 3.11 10.69 -12.68
N SER A 116 3.09 11.21 -13.92
CA SER A 116 1.84 11.58 -14.58
C SER A 116 0.93 10.38 -14.85
N ILE A 117 1.50 9.19 -15.10
CA ILE A 117 0.73 7.95 -15.26
C ILE A 117 0.09 7.58 -13.92
N LEU A 118 0.86 7.52 -12.84
CA LEU A 118 0.36 7.14 -11.53
C LEU A 118 -0.70 8.13 -11.00
N LEU A 119 -0.48 9.44 -11.15
CA LEU A 119 -1.46 10.45 -10.79
C LEU A 119 -2.75 10.34 -11.63
N SER A 120 -2.63 10.00 -12.91
CA SER A 120 -3.81 9.78 -13.77
C SER A 120 -4.58 8.52 -13.38
N ILE A 121 -3.90 7.48 -12.90
CA ILE A 121 -4.58 6.28 -12.36
C ILE A 121 -5.26 6.61 -11.04
N GLN A 122 -4.56 7.33 -10.14
CA GLN A 122 -5.11 7.73 -8.86
C GLN A 122 -6.33 8.65 -9.02
N SER A 123 -6.36 9.52 -10.03
CA SER A 123 -7.52 10.40 -10.28
C SER A 123 -8.78 9.64 -10.73
N LEU A 124 -8.64 8.42 -11.29
CA LEU A 124 -9.79 7.54 -11.55
C LEU A 124 -10.44 7.08 -10.24
N MET A 125 -9.69 7.00 -9.15
CA MET A 125 -10.16 6.57 -7.83
C MET A 125 -10.88 7.72 -7.11
N SER A 126 -11.88 8.32 -7.76
CA SER A 126 -12.65 9.47 -7.26
C SER A 126 -13.68 9.08 -6.19
N ASP A 127 -14.33 10.08 -5.60
CA ASP A 127 -15.44 9.93 -4.65
C ASP A 127 -16.73 9.35 -5.29
N THR A 128 -16.85 9.46 -6.61
CA THR A 128 -18.02 9.09 -7.40
C THR A 128 -17.63 8.27 -8.64
N PRO A 129 -16.96 7.11 -8.47
CA PRO A 129 -16.41 6.31 -9.57
C PRO A 129 -17.46 5.80 -10.56
N TYR A 130 -18.74 5.74 -10.18
CA TYR A 130 -19.83 5.45 -11.13
C TYR A 130 -19.84 6.43 -12.32
N ARG A 131 -19.50 7.70 -12.09
CA ARG A 131 -19.47 8.75 -13.12
C ARG A 131 -18.36 8.60 -14.13
N ASN A 132 -17.38 7.75 -13.86
CA ASN A 132 -16.32 7.44 -14.80
C ASN A 132 -16.81 6.59 -15.99
N GLU A 133 -18.02 6.01 -15.91
CA GLU A 133 -18.63 5.32 -17.04
C GLU A 133 -19.15 6.33 -18.08
N PRO A 134 -18.86 6.14 -19.38
CA PRO A 134 -19.34 7.03 -20.42
C PRO A 134 -20.84 7.24 -20.44
N GLY A 135 -21.25 8.50 -20.51
CA GLY A 135 -22.66 8.87 -20.53
C GLY A 135 -23.30 8.93 -19.15
N HIS A 136 -22.52 8.67 -18.09
CA HIS A 136 -22.95 8.78 -16.70
C HIS A 136 -22.23 9.92 -15.94
N ASP A 137 -21.46 10.76 -16.63
CA ASP A 137 -20.65 11.84 -16.06
C ASP A 137 -21.50 12.87 -15.27
N LEU A 138 -22.75 13.06 -15.67
CA LEU A 138 -23.72 13.97 -15.05
C LEU A 138 -24.72 13.25 -14.13
N GLU A 139 -24.48 11.98 -13.78
CA GLU A 139 -25.37 11.22 -12.90
C GLU A 139 -25.40 11.87 -11.51
N LYS A 140 -26.58 12.29 -11.09
CA LYS A 140 -26.84 12.91 -9.77
C LYS A 140 -27.70 12.02 -8.89
N ASP A 141 -28.18 10.90 -9.42
CA ASP A 141 -29.01 9.97 -8.68
C ASP A 141 -28.20 9.21 -7.63
N ASN A 142 -28.28 9.68 -6.39
CA ASN A 142 -27.63 9.06 -5.25
C ASN A 142 -28.08 7.60 -5.04
N SER A 143 -29.24 7.18 -5.57
CA SER A 143 -29.70 5.78 -5.49
C SER A 143 -28.83 4.82 -6.30
N LYS A 144 -27.96 5.33 -7.18
CA LYS A 144 -26.98 4.53 -7.93
C LYS A 144 -25.55 4.76 -7.44
N LEU A 145 -25.21 6.01 -7.11
CA LEU A 145 -23.86 6.39 -6.72
C LEU A 145 -23.44 5.70 -5.41
N GLU A 146 -24.27 5.80 -4.37
CA GLU A 146 -23.89 5.27 -3.06
C GLU A 146 -23.82 3.73 -3.03
N PRO A 147 -24.80 2.98 -3.58
CA PRO A 147 -24.66 1.52 -3.63
C PRO A 147 -23.44 1.03 -4.42
N TYR A 148 -23.01 1.78 -5.44
CA TYR A 148 -21.79 1.50 -6.18
C TYR A 148 -20.54 1.80 -5.34
N ASN A 149 -20.54 2.91 -4.58
CA ASN A 149 -19.48 3.25 -3.64
C ASN A 149 -19.34 2.21 -2.53
N GLN A 150 -20.45 1.77 -1.95
CA GLN A 150 -20.48 0.80 -0.86
C GLN A 150 -19.77 -0.51 -1.24
N LYS A 151 -20.09 -1.09 -2.40
CA LYS A 151 -19.43 -2.33 -2.83
C LYS A 151 -17.94 -2.12 -3.11
N ILE A 152 -17.53 -0.97 -3.65
CA ILE A 152 -16.12 -0.65 -3.85
C ILE A 152 -15.43 -0.53 -2.49
N ARG A 153 -16.03 0.18 -1.52
CA ARG A 153 -15.47 0.34 -0.17
C ARG A 153 -15.28 -1.00 0.52
N HIS A 154 -16.27 -1.90 0.41
CA HIS A 154 -16.17 -3.26 0.90
C HIS A 154 -15.03 -4.04 0.23
N GLU A 155 -14.98 -4.05 -1.11
CA GLU A 155 -13.99 -4.80 -1.88
C GLU A 155 -12.57 -4.22 -1.76
N THR A 156 -12.43 -2.91 -1.52
CA THR A 156 -11.18 -2.25 -1.16
C THR A 156 -10.61 -2.89 0.10
N ILE A 157 -11.38 -2.94 1.20
CA ILE A 157 -10.91 -3.55 2.45
C ILE A 157 -10.71 -5.06 2.27
N ARG A 158 -11.63 -5.76 1.62
CA ARG A 158 -11.56 -7.21 1.45
C ARG A 158 -10.34 -7.64 0.64
N ILE A 159 -10.14 -7.08 -0.55
CA ILE A 159 -9.12 -7.57 -1.50
C ILE A 159 -7.79 -6.85 -1.29
N SER A 160 -7.82 -5.52 -1.30
CA SER A 160 -6.57 -4.74 -1.33
C SER A 160 -5.84 -4.77 0.02
N ILE A 161 -6.57 -5.08 1.11
CA ILE A 161 -6.03 -5.16 2.46
C ILE A 161 -6.07 -6.61 2.98
N CYS A 162 -7.27 -7.18 3.19
CA CYS A 162 -7.37 -8.47 3.90
C CYS A 162 -6.78 -9.63 3.10
N ASP A 163 -7.27 -9.88 1.88
CA ASP A 163 -6.79 -11.00 1.03
C ASP A 163 -5.27 -10.90 0.81
N ARG A 164 -4.76 -9.68 0.62
CA ARG A 164 -3.32 -9.41 0.46
C ARG A 164 -2.51 -9.75 1.71
N LEU A 165 -2.84 -9.13 2.84
CA LEU A 165 -2.04 -9.30 4.07
C LEU A 165 -2.16 -10.71 4.63
N GLU A 166 -3.31 -11.36 4.46
CA GLU A 166 -3.47 -12.78 4.77
C GLU A 166 -2.56 -13.66 3.92
N GLY A 167 -2.39 -13.34 2.62
CA GLY A 167 -1.41 -13.98 1.75
C GLY A 167 0.03 -13.83 2.27
N TYR A 168 0.44 -12.62 2.64
CA TYR A 168 1.78 -12.35 3.20
C TYR A 168 2.03 -13.03 4.55
N LEU A 169 1.00 -13.13 5.39
CA LEU A 169 1.11 -13.66 6.75
C LEU A 169 0.75 -15.15 6.85
N GLY A 170 0.35 -15.78 5.74
CA GLY A 170 -0.11 -17.17 5.74
C GLY A 170 -1.40 -17.39 6.55
N ILE A 171 -2.20 -16.35 6.80
CA ILE A 171 -3.43 -16.44 7.59
C ILE A 171 -4.51 -17.06 6.70
N GLY A 172 -5.16 -18.12 7.19
CA GLY A 172 -6.32 -18.67 6.49
C GLY A 172 -6.00 -19.38 5.17
N GLN A 173 -4.77 -19.92 4.99
CA GLN A 173 -4.53 -20.91 3.92
C GLN A 173 -5.32 -22.21 4.17
N ALA A 174 -6.60 -22.14 3.84
CA ALA A 174 -7.41 -23.16 3.22
C ALA A 174 -8.41 -22.46 2.27
N LEU A 175 -7.95 -21.51 1.45
CA LEU A 175 -8.64 -21.30 0.18
C LEU A 175 -8.36 -22.55 -0.64
N ASN A 176 -9.32 -23.47 -0.65
CA ASN A 176 -9.35 -24.64 -1.51
C ASN A 176 -8.97 -24.24 -2.93
N PHE A 177 -7.72 -24.53 -3.32
CA PHE A 177 -7.24 -24.54 -4.69
C PHE A 177 -7.79 -25.74 -5.47
N ASN A 178 -9.06 -26.07 -5.26
CA ASN A 178 -9.78 -26.99 -6.12
C ASN A 178 -10.95 -26.22 -6.71
N GLY A 179 -10.81 -25.91 -7.99
CA GLY A 179 -11.95 -25.66 -8.84
C GLY A 179 -12.99 -26.76 -8.63
N SER A 180 -14.24 -26.37 -8.72
CA SER A 180 -15.37 -27.27 -8.87
C SER A 180 -15.01 -28.40 -9.85
N THR A 181 -14.68 -29.57 -9.32
CA THR A 181 -14.60 -30.80 -10.10
C THR A 181 -15.98 -31.40 -10.04
N ASP A 182 -16.76 -31.09 -11.08
CA ASP A 182 -17.90 -31.91 -11.44
C ASP A 182 -17.36 -33.32 -11.70
N SER A 183 -17.93 -34.26 -10.97
CA SER A 183 -17.59 -35.68 -11.01
C SER A 183 -17.85 -36.27 -12.40
N THR A 184 -16.82 -36.84 -13.03
CA THR A 184 -16.91 -38.07 -13.84
C THR A 184 -15.51 -38.59 -14.15
N ILE A 185 -15.19 -39.74 -13.53
CA ILE A 185 -13.99 -40.54 -13.81
C ILE A 185 -14.22 -41.29 -15.11
N THR A 186 -13.34 -41.14 -16.11
CA THR A 186 -13.01 -42.23 -17.04
C THR A 186 -11.54 -42.11 -17.48
N THR A 187 -10.84 -43.21 -17.27
CA THR A 187 -9.42 -43.53 -17.50
C THR A 187 -8.97 -43.47 -18.95
N ALA A 188 -7.73 -43.02 -19.24
CA ALA A 188 -6.74 -43.74 -20.08
C ALA A 188 -5.42 -42.96 -20.36
N SER A 189 -4.30 -43.60 -19.98
CA SER A 189 -2.98 -43.76 -20.64
C SER A 189 -2.24 -42.61 -21.39
N THR A 190 -0.98 -42.43 -20.98
CA THR A 190 0.23 -41.92 -21.68
C THR A 190 0.49 -42.61 -23.05
N PRO A 191 1.26 -42.04 -24.03
CA PRO A 191 2.73 -41.84 -23.86
C PRO A 191 3.45 -40.69 -24.65
N SER A 192 4.65 -40.33 -24.15
CA SER A 192 5.95 -39.97 -24.81
C SER A 192 6.09 -38.97 -26.00
N SER A 193 6.81 -37.85 -25.73
CA SER A 193 7.95 -37.14 -26.41
C SER A 193 8.23 -37.21 -27.95
N PRO A 194 9.11 -36.37 -28.58
CA PRO A 194 9.73 -35.06 -28.23
C PRO A 194 9.77 -33.97 -29.37
N LEU A 195 10.19 -32.74 -28.99
CA LEU A 195 10.93 -31.65 -29.69
C LEU A 195 10.96 -31.54 -31.24
N GLY A 196 10.65 -30.33 -31.76
CA GLY A 196 10.96 -29.90 -33.14
C GLY A 196 10.83 -28.38 -33.38
N ALA A 197 11.83 -27.81 -34.05
CA ALA A 197 12.18 -26.39 -34.26
C ALA A 197 11.21 -25.45 -35.01
N VAL A 198 11.26 -24.17 -34.60
CA VAL A 198 11.41 -22.89 -35.35
C VAL A 198 10.89 -22.78 -36.80
N ASN A 199 10.04 -21.78 -37.08
CA ASN A 199 10.24 -20.85 -38.21
C ASN A 199 9.36 -19.58 -38.16
N ASN A 200 10.01 -18.45 -38.48
CA ASN A 200 9.48 -17.11 -38.70
C ASN A 200 8.75 -16.99 -40.06
N ALA A 201 7.65 -16.25 -40.12
CA ALA A 201 7.25 -15.50 -41.33
C ALA A 201 6.31 -14.33 -41.01
N LEU A 202 6.68 -13.16 -41.51
CA LEU A 202 5.93 -11.90 -41.57
C LEU A 202 4.82 -11.96 -42.63
N ALA A 203 3.64 -11.41 -42.37
CA ALA A 203 2.81 -10.69 -43.37
C ALA A 203 1.68 -9.89 -42.70
N THR A 204 1.41 -8.69 -43.23
CA THR A 204 0.43 -7.68 -42.81
C THR A 204 -0.91 -7.86 -43.62
N PRO A 205 -1.91 -6.94 -43.60
CA PRO A 205 -3.26 -7.24 -43.12
C PRO A 205 -4.35 -7.15 -44.22
N VAL A 206 -5.61 -7.49 -43.88
CA VAL A 206 -6.90 -6.88 -44.30
C VAL A 206 -8.02 -7.93 -44.36
N GLY A 207 -9.18 -7.64 -43.75
CA GLY A 207 -10.48 -8.26 -44.07
C GLY A 207 -11.30 -8.77 -42.87
N THR A 208 -12.41 -8.10 -42.57
CA THR A 208 -13.48 -8.51 -41.63
C THR A 208 -14.52 -9.43 -42.34
N PRO A 209 -15.63 -9.86 -41.70
CA PRO A 209 -15.72 -10.99 -40.77
C PRO A 209 -16.73 -12.07 -41.25
N ASN A 210 -16.58 -13.34 -40.86
CA ASN A 210 -17.75 -14.21 -40.69
C ASN A 210 -17.53 -15.43 -39.79
N SER A 211 -18.66 -15.85 -39.23
CA SER A 211 -18.98 -16.81 -38.17
C SER A 211 -18.53 -18.27 -38.34
N GLY A 212 -18.28 -18.93 -37.19
CA GLY A 212 -18.49 -20.37 -37.00
C GLY A 212 -17.21 -21.18 -36.73
N GLY A 213 -16.90 -21.46 -35.48
CA GLY A 213 -15.82 -22.37 -35.10
C GLY A 213 -15.87 -22.73 -33.61
N THR A 214 -15.94 -24.03 -33.33
CA THR A 214 -15.84 -24.71 -32.01
C THR A 214 -14.66 -24.21 -31.16
N PRO A 215 -14.77 -24.22 -29.82
CA PRO A 215 -13.75 -23.64 -28.95
C PRO A 215 -12.50 -24.52 -28.95
N VAL A 216 -11.42 -24.00 -29.52
CA VAL A 216 -10.06 -24.54 -29.39
C VAL A 216 -9.61 -24.28 -27.96
N ALA A 217 -9.13 -25.33 -27.28
CA ALA A 217 -8.54 -25.22 -25.95
C ALA A 217 -7.36 -24.24 -26.00
N THR A 218 -7.56 -23.05 -25.43
CA THR A 218 -6.52 -22.03 -25.26
C THR A 218 -5.49 -22.53 -24.25
N THR A 219 -4.23 -22.64 -24.69
CA THR A 219 -3.05 -22.52 -23.82
C THR A 219 -3.24 -21.34 -22.86
N PRO A 220 -2.83 -21.45 -21.58
CA PRO A 220 -2.94 -20.34 -20.63
C PRO A 220 -2.35 -19.09 -21.26
N SER A 221 -3.14 -18.02 -21.30
CA SER A 221 -2.69 -16.77 -21.88
C SER A 221 -1.57 -16.21 -21.01
N VAL A 222 -0.71 -15.36 -21.58
CA VAL A 222 0.29 -14.59 -20.80
C VAL A 222 -0.38 -13.84 -19.62
N PHE A 223 -1.67 -13.53 -19.73
CA PHE A 223 -2.46 -12.96 -18.63
C PHE A 223 -2.60 -13.91 -17.44
N ASP A 224 -2.82 -15.21 -17.66
CA ASP A 224 -2.94 -16.19 -16.58
C ASP A 224 -1.63 -16.32 -15.78
N SER A 225 -0.47 -16.17 -16.45
CA SER A 225 0.83 -16.16 -15.76
C SER A 225 1.11 -14.90 -14.95
N ILE A 226 0.57 -13.74 -15.35
CA ILE A 226 0.71 -12.47 -14.61
C ILE A 226 -0.22 -12.44 -13.39
N TYR A 227 -1.42 -13.03 -13.49
CA TYR A 227 -2.34 -13.18 -12.35
C TYR A 227 -1.96 -14.31 -11.38
N ALA A 228 -0.99 -15.15 -11.77
CA ALA A 228 -0.48 -16.26 -10.98
C ALA A 228 0.73 -15.89 -10.10
N SER A 229 1.21 -14.64 -10.12
CA SER A 229 2.14 -14.20 -9.07
C SER A 229 1.33 -14.14 -7.76
N ALA A 230 1.30 -15.26 -7.07
CA ALA A 230 0.73 -15.34 -5.74
C ALA A 230 1.33 -14.22 -4.90
N VAL A 231 0.48 -13.54 -4.14
CA VAL A 231 0.89 -12.69 -3.03
C VAL A 231 1.69 -13.59 -2.10
N THR A 232 3.01 -13.53 -2.19
CA THR A 232 3.93 -14.37 -1.41
C THR A 232 4.63 -13.52 -0.35
N PRO A 233 5.15 -14.12 0.73
CA PRO A 233 5.94 -13.39 1.72
C PRO A 233 7.13 -12.62 1.13
N ASP A 234 7.63 -13.05 -0.04
CA ASP A 234 8.75 -12.44 -0.77
C ASP A 234 8.32 -11.30 -1.71
N ASP A 235 7.04 -10.91 -1.71
CA ASP A 235 6.55 -9.77 -2.50
C ASP A 235 7.22 -8.47 -2.06
N GLU A 236 7.53 -7.62 -3.03
CA GLU A 236 8.39 -6.45 -2.82
C GLU A 236 7.67 -5.33 -2.06
N PHE A 237 6.34 -5.39 -1.97
CA PHE A 237 5.55 -4.51 -1.12
C PHE A 237 5.14 -5.15 0.21
N CYS A 238 5.56 -6.38 0.53
CA CYS A 238 5.15 -7.10 1.74
C CYS A 238 5.37 -6.28 3.03
N ASP A 239 6.60 -5.80 3.27
CA ASP A 239 6.91 -5.00 4.46
C ASP A 239 6.17 -3.66 4.46
N LEU A 240 6.13 -2.97 3.32
CA LEU A 240 5.43 -1.69 3.17
C LEU A 240 3.94 -1.84 3.46
N SER A 241 3.30 -2.87 2.91
CA SER A 241 1.90 -3.20 3.13
C SER A 241 1.59 -3.43 4.60
N LYS A 242 2.45 -4.16 5.33
CA LYS A 242 2.30 -4.39 6.78
C LYS A 242 2.43 -3.08 7.57
N ARG A 243 3.40 -2.21 7.24
CA ARG A 243 3.59 -0.92 7.92
C ARG A 243 2.42 0.04 7.68
N LEU A 244 1.96 0.18 6.43
CA LEU A 244 0.79 0.98 6.11
C LEU A 244 -0.46 0.43 6.79
N PHE A 245 -0.61 -0.88 6.86
CA PHE A 245 -1.72 -1.50 7.59
C PHE A 245 -1.72 -1.13 9.07
N LEU A 246 -0.58 -1.20 9.76
CA LEU A 246 -0.48 -0.79 11.17
C LEU A 246 -0.88 0.67 11.35
N ALA A 247 -0.46 1.55 10.44
CA ALA A 247 -0.79 2.97 10.47
C ALA A 247 -2.28 3.26 10.20
N TYR A 248 -2.92 2.48 9.32
CA TYR A 248 -4.30 2.73 8.87
C TYR A 248 -5.34 1.81 9.53
N TYR A 249 -4.93 0.91 10.42
CA TYR A 249 -5.78 -0.10 11.05
C TYR A 249 -7.07 0.49 11.65
N ASP A 250 -6.95 1.56 12.44
CA ASP A 250 -8.09 2.21 13.09
C ASP A 250 -9.07 2.80 12.06
N ILE A 251 -8.57 3.27 10.92
CA ILE A 251 -9.37 3.83 9.83
C ILE A 251 -10.18 2.71 9.15
N TYR A 252 -9.56 1.57 8.88
CA TYR A 252 -10.24 0.40 8.33
C TYR A 252 -11.32 -0.12 9.27
N GLN A 253 -11.01 -0.29 10.55
CA GLN A 253 -11.98 -0.74 11.55
C GLN A 253 -13.14 0.25 11.72
N ASN A 254 -12.85 1.55 11.73
CA ASN A 254 -13.90 2.57 11.78
C ASN A 254 -14.81 2.52 10.54
N THR A 255 -14.24 2.28 9.36
CA THR A 255 -14.99 2.13 8.11
C THR A 255 -15.90 0.90 8.17
N VAL A 256 -15.36 -0.26 8.56
CA VAL A 256 -16.13 -1.50 8.72
C VAL A 256 -17.29 -1.31 9.70
N ARG A 257 -17.03 -0.69 10.85
CA ARG A 257 -18.07 -0.38 11.84
C ARG A 257 -19.17 0.50 11.25
N THR A 258 -18.79 1.63 10.65
CA THR A 258 -19.73 2.61 10.10
C THR A 258 -20.60 2.03 8.99
N GLU A 259 -20.03 1.20 8.12
CA GLU A 259 -20.78 0.56 7.03
C GLU A 259 -21.65 -0.59 7.53
N SER A 260 -21.20 -1.34 8.54
CA SER A 260 -22.00 -2.44 9.14
C SER A 260 -23.30 -1.98 9.82
N GLU A 261 -23.37 -0.70 10.21
CA GLU A 261 -24.58 -0.07 10.73
C GLU A 261 -25.61 0.21 9.62
N GLN A 262 -25.15 0.35 8.38
CA GLN A 262 -25.96 0.73 7.22
C GLN A 262 -26.34 -0.47 6.35
N ILE A 263 -25.48 -1.47 6.26
CA ILE A 263 -25.63 -2.61 5.35
C ILE A 263 -25.54 -3.91 6.13
N LYS A 264 -26.54 -4.78 5.95
CA LYS A 264 -26.55 -6.11 6.56
C LYS A 264 -25.66 -7.07 5.80
N ASP A 265 -24.92 -7.91 6.53
CA ASP A 265 -24.18 -9.02 5.95
C ASP A 265 -25.09 -9.95 5.13
N GLY A 266 -24.55 -10.48 4.03
CA GLY A 266 -25.26 -11.29 3.05
C GLY A 266 -26.07 -10.48 2.02
N THR A 267 -26.20 -9.16 2.19
CA THR A 267 -26.80 -8.29 1.16
C THR A 267 -25.98 -8.36 -0.12
N ALA A 268 -26.62 -8.64 -1.26
CA ALA A 268 -25.93 -8.71 -2.54
C ALA A 268 -25.43 -7.32 -2.99
N PHE A 269 -24.30 -7.27 -3.69
CA PHE A 269 -23.81 -6.04 -4.27
C PHE A 269 -24.77 -5.49 -5.32
N TYR A 270 -24.89 -4.16 -5.36
CA TYR A 270 -25.57 -3.48 -6.45
C TYR A 270 -24.85 -3.76 -7.76
N LYS A 271 -25.61 -4.25 -8.75
CA LYS A 271 -25.13 -4.49 -10.11
C LYS A 271 -25.50 -3.31 -11.00
N ALA A 272 -24.50 -2.55 -11.41
CA ALA A 272 -24.70 -1.42 -12.30
C ALA A 272 -25.04 -1.90 -13.73
N PRO A 273 -25.80 -1.12 -14.52
CA PRO A 273 -26.22 -1.52 -15.86
C PRO A 273 -25.06 -1.81 -16.83
N PHE A 274 -23.91 -1.17 -16.62
CA PHE A 274 -22.69 -1.33 -17.42
C PHE A 274 -21.81 -2.52 -16.99
N GLU A 275 -22.22 -3.29 -15.98
CA GLU A 275 -21.49 -4.49 -15.54
C GLU A 275 -22.03 -5.75 -16.21
N PHE A 276 -21.31 -6.22 -17.22
CA PHE A 276 -21.68 -7.38 -18.02
C PHE A 276 -20.48 -8.25 -18.40
N GLY A 277 -20.76 -9.51 -18.75
CA GLY A 277 -19.74 -10.50 -19.09
C GLY A 277 -18.75 -10.74 -17.95
N GLY A 278 -17.46 -10.81 -18.28
CA GLY A 278 -16.37 -10.96 -17.31
C GLY A 278 -15.92 -9.66 -16.64
N ASN A 279 -16.47 -8.49 -17.01
CA ASN A 279 -16.09 -7.20 -16.45
C ASN A 279 -17.17 -6.69 -15.50
N LYS A 280 -17.26 -7.32 -14.32
CA LYS A 280 -18.28 -7.07 -13.30
C LYS A 280 -17.68 -7.21 -11.90
N MET A 281 -18.47 -6.92 -10.87
CA MET A 281 -18.11 -7.13 -9.47
C MET A 281 -19.33 -7.72 -8.74
N ASP A 282 -19.46 -9.05 -8.79
CA ASP A 282 -20.51 -9.78 -8.10
C ASP A 282 -20.05 -10.18 -6.69
N GLY A 283 -20.97 -10.24 -5.73
CA GLY A 283 -20.66 -10.64 -4.36
C GLY A 283 -21.74 -10.17 -3.38
N SER A 284 -21.41 -10.23 -2.10
CA SER A 284 -22.26 -9.77 -1.02
C SER A 284 -21.42 -9.16 0.10
N PHE A 285 -22.01 -8.23 0.84
CA PHE A 285 -21.38 -7.60 2.00
C PHE A 285 -21.16 -8.61 3.13
N ASN A 286 -20.02 -8.53 3.80
CA ASN A 286 -19.67 -9.36 4.96
C ASN A 286 -18.73 -8.61 5.92
N TYR A 287 -19.21 -7.49 6.46
CA TYR A 287 -18.43 -6.60 7.32
C TYR A 287 -18.06 -7.26 8.65
N ALA A 288 -18.90 -8.14 9.21
CA ALA A 288 -18.54 -8.85 10.43
C ALA A 288 -17.33 -9.77 10.24
N SER A 289 -17.21 -10.40 9.06
CA SER A 289 -16.01 -11.16 8.72
C SER A 289 -14.81 -10.24 8.49
N LEU A 290 -14.97 -9.09 7.82
CA LEU A 290 -13.87 -8.15 7.60
C LEU A 290 -13.29 -7.63 8.91
N ALA A 291 -14.12 -7.28 9.90
CA ALA A 291 -13.65 -6.83 11.22
C ALA A 291 -12.72 -7.85 11.89
N LYS A 292 -13.11 -9.13 11.88
CA LYS A 292 -12.33 -10.23 12.44
C LYS A 292 -11.03 -10.48 11.69
N ARG A 293 -11.06 -10.37 10.36
CA ARG A 293 -9.88 -10.54 9.50
C ARG A 293 -8.85 -9.44 9.75
N LEU A 294 -9.29 -8.18 9.83
CA LEU A 294 -8.41 -7.05 10.19
C LEU A 294 -7.76 -7.27 11.56
N GLU A 295 -8.52 -7.71 12.57
CA GLU A 295 -7.98 -8.00 13.90
C GLU A 295 -6.95 -9.16 13.89
N ALA A 296 -7.23 -10.23 13.14
CA ALA A 296 -6.32 -11.35 12.98
C ALA A 296 -5.00 -10.92 12.30
N ILE A 297 -5.08 -10.09 11.26
CA ILE A 297 -3.91 -9.53 10.58
C ILE A 297 -3.08 -8.65 11.54
N LYS A 298 -3.73 -7.75 12.30
CA LYS A 298 -3.06 -6.91 13.30
C LYS A 298 -2.34 -7.76 14.34
N THR A 299 -3.03 -8.77 14.87
CA THR A 299 -2.47 -9.69 15.85
C THR A 299 -1.26 -10.45 15.28
N ALA A 300 -1.33 -10.90 14.03
CA ALA A 300 -0.22 -11.60 13.39
C ALA A 300 1.01 -10.70 13.16
N ILE A 301 0.82 -9.44 12.75
CA ILE A 301 1.94 -8.49 12.57
C ILE A 301 2.56 -8.10 13.93
N ASP A 302 1.73 -7.91 14.96
CA ASP A 302 2.22 -7.65 16.31
C ASP A 302 2.98 -8.87 16.87
N LYS A 303 2.49 -10.09 16.60
CA LYS A 303 3.20 -11.33 16.93
C LYS A 303 4.53 -11.43 16.20
N GLU A 304 4.56 -11.21 14.88
CA GLU A 304 5.77 -11.19 14.06
C GLU A 304 6.82 -10.24 14.67
N THR A 305 6.41 -9.03 15.06
CA THR A 305 7.30 -8.05 15.70
C THR A 305 7.85 -8.54 17.04
N ASN A 306 7.03 -9.22 17.86
CA ASN A 306 7.47 -9.80 19.13
C ASN A 306 8.40 -11.00 18.91
N ASP A 307 8.13 -11.82 17.89
CA ASP A 307 9.00 -12.93 17.52
C ASP A 307 10.40 -12.41 17.17
N TRP A 308 10.52 -11.29 16.44
CA TRP A 308 11.81 -10.64 16.15
C TRP A 308 12.59 -10.31 17.42
N VAL A 309 11.92 -9.80 18.45
CA VAL A 309 12.54 -9.52 19.75
C VAL A 309 13.10 -10.80 20.35
N THR A 310 12.33 -11.88 20.36
CA THR A 310 12.78 -13.17 20.94
C THR A 310 13.88 -13.85 20.12
N GLU A 311 13.83 -13.74 18.79
CA GLU A 311 14.78 -14.38 17.88
C GLU A 311 16.09 -13.61 17.76
N SER A 312 16.08 -12.30 18.06
CA SER A 312 17.24 -11.41 17.90
C SER A 312 18.52 -11.91 18.60
N SER A 313 18.40 -12.59 19.74
CA SER A 313 19.54 -13.20 20.43
C SER A 313 20.28 -14.21 19.54
N SER A 314 19.54 -14.99 18.75
CA SER A 314 20.12 -15.93 17.79
C SER A 314 20.77 -15.22 16.61
N TRP A 315 20.26 -14.06 16.18
CA TRP A 315 20.84 -13.30 15.07
C TRP A 315 22.19 -12.70 15.44
N ILE A 316 22.35 -12.31 16.71
CA ILE A 316 23.61 -11.80 17.26
C ILE A 316 24.67 -12.92 17.31
N SER A 317 24.30 -14.12 17.80
CA SER A 317 25.26 -15.22 17.97
C SER A 317 25.86 -15.73 16.66
N HIS A 318 25.13 -15.60 15.55
CA HIS A 318 25.60 -16.04 14.23
C HIS A 318 26.52 -15.02 13.52
N LEU A 319 27.03 -13.99 14.22
CA LEU A 319 27.89 -12.94 13.65
C LEU A 319 27.27 -12.28 12.40
N ASN A 320 25.97 -11.97 12.47
CA ASN A 320 25.28 -11.28 11.38
C ASN A 320 25.92 -9.90 11.15
N SER A 321 26.32 -9.60 9.90
CA SER A 321 26.88 -8.30 9.50
C SER A 321 25.94 -7.15 9.84
N ILE A 322 24.62 -7.39 9.84
CA ILE A 322 23.59 -6.43 10.24
C ILE A 322 23.66 -6.11 11.74
N SER A 323 23.90 -7.10 12.61
CA SER A 323 24.05 -6.87 14.05
C SER A 323 25.22 -5.93 14.34
N GLY A 324 26.37 -6.14 13.67
CA GLY A 324 27.54 -5.27 13.80
C GLY A 324 27.30 -3.88 13.21
N ASN A 325 26.60 -3.79 12.07
CA ASN A 325 26.22 -2.52 11.45
C ASN A 325 25.31 -1.70 12.37
N LEU A 326 24.23 -2.30 12.89
CA LEU A 326 23.29 -1.63 13.81
C LEU A 326 24.00 -1.17 15.09
N LYS A 327 24.88 -2.00 15.67
CA LYS A 327 25.66 -1.59 16.85
C LYS A 327 26.54 -0.37 16.56
N ARG A 328 27.21 -0.34 15.40
CA ARG A 328 27.98 0.82 14.96
C ARG A 328 27.10 2.06 14.73
N GLN A 329 25.94 1.90 14.08
CA GLN A 329 24.99 3.00 13.91
C GLN A 329 24.53 3.55 15.27
N PHE A 330 24.21 2.68 16.24
CA PHE A 330 23.84 3.09 17.59
C PHE A 330 24.91 3.95 18.26
N GLU A 331 26.17 3.51 18.23
CA GLU A 331 27.29 4.26 18.81
C GLU A 331 27.44 5.65 18.18
N GLN A 332 27.33 5.75 16.85
CA GLN A 332 27.38 7.01 16.11
C GLN A 332 26.21 7.95 16.48
N VAL A 333 24.99 7.41 16.59
CA VAL A 333 23.81 8.20 16.96
C VAL A 333 23.92 8.69 18.41
N ARG A 334 24.41 7.85 19.31
CA ARG A 334 24.62 8.21 20.72
C ARG A 334 25.64 9.33 20.86
N GLU A 335 26.77 9.22 20.16
CA GLU A 335 27.81 10.27 20.12
C GLU A 335 27.24 11.58 19.59
N TYR A 336 26.50 11.53 18.47
CA TYR A 336 25.86 12.70 17.88
C TYR A 336 24.95 13.44 18.86
N TYR A 337 24.04 12.74 19.55
CA TYR A 337 23.13 13.41 20.49
C TYR A 337 23.85 13.92 21.75
N ASN A 338 24.85 13.20 22.25
CA ASN A 338 25.69 13.67 23.35
C ASN A 338 26.47 14.95 23.01
N GLU A 339 27.05 15.03 21.81
CA GLU A 339 27.82 16.20 21.35
C GLU A 339 26.92 17.40 21.01
N SER A 340 25.73 17.14 20.45
CA SER A 340 24.81 18.19 20.03
C SER A 340 24.33 19.05 21.21
N ASN A 341 24.43 18.55 22.45
CA ASN A 341 23.92 19.15 23.68
C ASN A 341 22.46 19.63 23.56
N THR A 342 21.68 19.01 22.66
CA THR A 342 20.30 19.39 22.38
C THR A 342 19.38 18.95 23.51
N GLY A 343 19.70 17.84 24.18
CA GLY A 343 18.85 17.23 25.21
C GLY A 343 17.47 16.79 24.69
N VAL A 344 17.31 16.71 23.37
CA VAL A 344 16.01 16.43 22.71
C VAL A 344 15.75 14.93 22.61
N VAL A 345 16.81 14.11 22.53
CA VAL A 345 16.72 12.67 22.40
C VAL A 345 17.75 12.01 23.31
N ASP A 346 17.31 11.04 24.09
CA ASP A 346 18.16 10.10 24.83
C ASP A 346 17.96 8.69 24.26
N ILE A 347 19.04 7.92 24.04
CA ILE A 347 18.97 6.62 23.37
C ILE A 347 19.67 5.52 24.17
N GLU A 348 19.07 4.34 24.18
CA GLU A 348 19.59 3.14 24.86
C GLU A 348 19.29 1.87 24.05
N LEU A 349 20.10 0.83 24.26
CA LEU A 349 19.79 -0.52 23.80
C LEU A 349 19.15 -1.31 24.93
N THR A 350 18.15 -2.12 24.61
CA THR A 350 17.61 -3.10 25.57
C THR A 350 18.60 -4.26 25.69
N ASP A 351 19.15 -4.52 26.88
CA ASP A 351 20.06 -5.65 27.14
C ASP A 351 21.29 -5.71 26.18
N ASP A 352 21.84 -4.57 25.78
CA ASP A 352 22.92 -4.44 24.76
C ASP A 352 22.59 -5.10 23.41
N ASN A 353 21.30 -5.28 23.12
CA ASN A 353 20.83 -5.89 21.88
C ASN A 353 20.71 -4.84 20.76
N PRO A 354 21.51 -4.93 19.68
CA PRO A 354 21.53 -3.94 18.62
C PRO A 354 20.26 -3.93 17.75
N PHE A 355 19.35 -4.89 17.90
CA PHE A 355 18.06 -4.90 17.22
C PHE A 355 16.96 -4.20 18.02
N LEU A 356 17.20 -3.85 19.29
CA LEU A 356 16.20 -3.34 20.23
C LEU A 356 16.59 -1.98 20.80
N TRP A 357 16.15 -0.92 20.12
CA TRP A 357 16.48 0.45 20.50
C TRP A 357 15.30 1.05 21.26
N ASN A 358 15.58 1.66 22.40
CA ASN A 358 14.65 2.58 23.04
C ASN A 358 15.23 3.98 22.98
N PHE A 359 14.37 4.97 22.81
CA PHE A 359 14.77 6.36 22.95
C PHE A 359 13.66 7.19 23.56
N THR A 360 14.05 8.22 24.30
CA THR A 360 13.15 9.17 24.94
C THR A 360 13.22 10.47 24.17
N LEU A 361 12.07 10.91 23.68
CA LEU A 361 11.92 12.21 23.04
C LEU A 361 11.42 13.23 24.06
N PHE A 362 12.12 14.36 24.17
CA PHE A 362 11.77 15.43 25.11
C PHE A 362 11.04 16.56 24.39
N GLY A 363 9.87 16.92 24.90
CA GLY A 363 9.07 17.99 24.33
C GLY A 363 9.75 19.35 24.44
N LYS A 364 9.71 20.12 23.35
CA LYS A 364 10.39 21.41 23.25
C LYS A 364 9.73 22.46 24.17
N PRO A 365 10.52 23.34 24.82
CA PRO A 365 9.99 24.48 25.55
C PRO A 365 9.03 25.31 24.70
N MET A 366 7.94 25.79 25.32
CA MET A 366 6.88 26.60 24.69
C MET A 366 6.05 25.88 23.61
N SER A 367 6.25 24.59 23.40
CA SER A 367 5.41 23.77 22.51
C SER A 367 4.19 23.21 23.26
N ASN A 368 3.27 22.56 22.53
CA ASN A 368 2.20 21.79 23.17
C ASN A 368 2.69 20.53 23.90
N TYR A 369 3.93 20.13 23.67
CA TYR A 369 4.55 18.97 24.28
C TYR A 369 5.55 19.31 25.38
N ASP A 370 5.68 20.61 25.73
CA ASP A 370 6.61 21.10 26.74
C ASP A 370 6.56 20.29 28.05
N GLY A 371 7.73 19.91 28.55
CA GLY A 371 7.91 19.06 29.73
C GLY A 371 7.57 17.58 29.53
N GLY A 372 7.08 17.19 28.35
CA GLY A 372 6.76 15.79 28.03
C GLY A 372 8.01 14.94 27.78
N MET A 373 7.96 13.71 28.25
CA MET A 373 8.94 12.64 27.98
C MET A 373 8.23 11.49 27.25
N PHE A 374 8.61 11.20 26.01
CA PHE A 374 7.94 10.17 25.22
C PHE A 374 8.88 9.01 24.91
N LYS A 375 8.63 7.85 25.51
CA LYS A 375 9.43 6.64 25.26
C LYS A 375 8.99 6.00 23.95
N VAL A 376 9.95 5.75 23.07
CA VAL A 376 9.74 5.09 21.78
C VAL A 376 10.59 3.84 21.73
N LYS A 377 9.98 2.74 21.29
CA LYS A 377 10.65 1.48 21.00
C LYS A 377 10.78 1.32 19.50
N MET A 378 11.96 0.96 19.03
CA MET A 378 12.28 0.69 17.63
C MET A 378 12.92 -0.70 17.53
N VAL A 379 12.23 -1.62 16.84
CA VAL A 379 12.63 -3.02 16.70
C VAL A 379 13.05 -3.27 15.26
N PHE A 380 14.30 -3.69 15.07
CA PHE A 380 14.86 -4.03 13.76
C PHE A 380 14.71 -5.52 13.45
N HIS A 381 14.50 -5.85 12.18
CA HIS A 381 14.58 -7.21 11.68
C HIS A 381 16.02 -7.54 11.26
N LYS A 382 16.37 -8.83 11.16
CA LYS A 382 17.68 -9.31 10.66
C LYS A 382 17.97 -8.92 9.21
N ASP A 383 16.94 -8.63 8.42
CA ASP A 383 17.03 -8.24 7.01
C ASP A 383 16.79 -6.73 6.82
N PHE A 384 17.20 -5.91 7.80
CA PHE A 384 17.23 -4.46 7.62
C PHE A 384 18.37 -4.08 6.65
N PRO A 385 18.14 -3.20 5.64
CA PRO A 385 16.99 -2.31 5.47
C PRO A 385 15.84 -2.80 4.59
N GLU A 386 15.93 -3.99 4.01
CA GLU A 386 14.85 -4.54 3.17
C GLU A 386 13.54 -4.68 3.97
N VAL A 387 13.65 -5.05 5.25
CA VAL A 387 12.57 -4.99 6.24
C VAL A 387 12.81 -3.82 7.18
N GLN A 388 11.93 -2.82 7.11
CA GLN A 388 12.05 -1.58 7.87
C GLN A 388 11.66 -1.79 9.35
N PRO A 389 12.23 -0.99 10.29
CA PRO A 389 11.98 -1.18 11.71
C PRO A 389 10.52 -0.96 12.09
N ARG A 390 10.06 -1.70 13.11
CA ARG A 390 8.75 -1.49 13.74
C ARG A 390 8.92 -0.52 14.90
N VAL A 391 8.23 0.60 14.82
CA VAL A 391 8.34 1.71 15.78
C VAL A 391 7.03 1.85 16.54
N LYS A 392 7.11 2.01 17.85
CA LYS A 392 5.95 2.22 18.71
C LYS A 392 6.29 3.14 19.89
N PHE A 393 5.46 4.15 20.09
CA PHE A 393 5.45 4.91 21.34
C PHE A 393 4.98 3.99 22.47
N SER A 394 5.83 3.81 23.47
CA SER A 394 5.53 3.05 24.69
C SER A 394 4.77 3.90 25.71
N THR A 395 4.92 5.22 25.63
CA THR A 395 4.07 6.19 26.33
C THR A 395 2.92 6.64 25.43
N PRO A 396 1.72 6.95 25.95
CA PRO A 396 0.67 7.55 25.14
C PRO A 396 1.15 8.82 24.43
N MET A 397 0.81 8.94 23.15
CA MET A 397 1.14 10.11 22.33
C MET A 397 -0.11 10.58 21.59
N TYR A 398 -0.53 11.82 21.86
CA TYR A 398 -1.70 12.42 21.23
C TYR A 398 -1.26 13.33 20.08
N HIS A 399 -1.22 12.80 18.86
CA HIS A 399 -0.79 13.52 17.67
C HIS A 399 -1.56 13.05 16.43
N VAL A 400 -1.68 13.89 15.41
CA VAL A 400 -2.39 13.56 14.15
C VAL A 400 -1.73 12.42 13.37
N HIS A 401 -0.39 12.28 13.48
CA HIS A 401 0.41 11.26 12.81
C HIS A 401 0.82 10.09 13.73
N VAL A 402 0.15 9.90 14.88
CA VAL A 402 0.41 8.75 15.76
C VAL A 402 -0.91 8.07 16.08
N THR A 403 -1.02 6.77 15.76
CA THR A 403 -2.23 5.97 16.03
C THR A 403 -2.55 5.94 17.52
N GLN A 404 -3.77 5.52 17.88
CA GLN A 404 -4.15 5.43 19.29
C GLN A 404 -3.32 4.40 20.07
N ASP A 405 -2.83 3.36 19.39
CA ASP A 405 -1.93 2.37 19.97
C ASP A 405 -0.44 2.75 19.88
N GLY A 406 -0.09 3.93 19.36
CA GLY A 406 1.25 4.49 19.42
C GLY A 406 2.15 4.19 18.21
N VAL A 407 1.61 3.71 17.09
CA VAL A 407 2.37 3.56 15.84
C VAL A 407 2.48 4.92 15.14
N PRO A 408 3.68 5.46 14.92
CA PRO A 408 3.85 6.70 14.17
C PRO A 408 3.78 6.49 12.66
N PHE A 409 3.16 7.44 11.97
CA PHE A 409 3.31 7.64 10.53
C PHE A 409 4.39 8.67 10.27
N TYR A 410 5.47 8.26 9.58
CA TYR A 410 6.61 9.12 9.30
C TYR A 410 7.28 8.72 7.98
N THR A 411 8.02 9.65 7.38
CA THR A 411 8.79 9.43 6.14
C THR A 411 10.26 9.62 6.44
N VAL A 412 11.10 8.77 5.85
CA VAL A 412 12.53 8.71 6.11
C VAL A 412 13.29 9.08 4.84
N GLU A 413 14.35 9.89 4.99
CA GLU A 413 15.20 10.29 3.86
C GLU A 413 16.12 9.14 3.39
N LYS A 414 16.61 8.33 4.35
CA LYS A 414 17.48 7.17 4.13
C LYS A 414 16.99 5.98 4.91
N LEU A 415 16.45 4.98 4.20
CA LEU A 415 15.81 3.79 4.78
C LEU A 415 16.82 2.85 5.48
N ASP A 416 18.11 3.01 5.24
CA ASP A 416 19.21 2.22 5.79
C ASP A 416 19.93 2.88 6.98
N ASP A 417 19.51 4.09 7.35
CA ASP A 417 20.10 4.88 8.42
C ASP A 417 19.15 5.03 9.61
N ALA A 418 19.45 4.35 10.72
CA ALA A 418 18.68 4.40 11.95
C ALA A 418 18.53 5.83 12.50
N ARG A 419 19.54 6.71 12.29
CA ARG A 419 19.44 8.11 12.71
C ARG A 419 18.32 8.83 11.96
N SER A 420 18.24 8.63 10.65
CA SER A 420 17.19 9.23 9.80
C SER A 420 15.78 8.84 10.27
N HIS A 421 15.59 7.62 10.80
CA HIS A 421 14.33 7.24 11.44
C HIS A 421 14.06 8.03 12.72
N ILE A 422 15.04 8.12 13.63
CA ILE A 422 14.89 8.85 14.90
C ILE A 422 14.61 10.34 14.65
N GLU A 423 15.33 10.96 13.71
CA GLU A 423 15.11 12.34 13.30
C GLU A 423 13.68 12.53 12.78
N ALA A 424 13.22 11.66 11.87
CA ALA A 424 11.87 11.74 11.33
C ALA A 424 10.77 11.59 12.41
N ILE A 425 10.97 10.72 13.40
CA ILE A 425 10.04 10.54 14.51
C ILE A 425 10.10 11.73 15.48
N SER A 426 11.29 12.27 15.75
CA SER A 426 11.47 13.45 16.61
C SER A 426 10.77 14.69 16.06
N ARG A 427 10.68 14.82 14.72
CA ARG A 427 9.94 15.92 14.08
C ARG A 427 8.47 15.95 14.51
N LEU A 428 7.86 14.81 14.84
CA LEU A 428 6.46 14.73 15.30
C LEU A 428 6.19 15.48 16.61
N ILE A 429 7.21 15.66 17.45
CA ILE A 429 7.09 16.41 18.72
C ILE A 429 7.63 17.84 18.62
N VAL A 430 8.37 18.15 17.54
CA VAL A 430 9.01 19.46 17.31
C VAL A 430 8.20 20.34 16.35
N GLU A 431 7.51 19.74 15.38
CA GLU A 431 6.73 20.47 14.38
C GLU A 431 5.45 21.07 14.98
N ASP A 432 5.34 22.39 14.91
CA ASP A 432 4.17 23.13 15.42
C ASP A 432 2.92 22.94 14.53
N GLU A 433 3.12 22.64 13.24
CA GLU A 433 2.04 22.44 12.27
C GLU A 433 2.27 21.16 11.45
N PRO A 434 1.54 20.06 11.74
CA PRO A 434 1.64 18.82 10.98
C PRO A 434 1.11 18.97 9.55
N SER A 435 1.57 18.08 8.66
CA SER A 435 1.12 17.98 7.26
C SER A 435 -0.40 18.06 7.10
N THR A 436 -0.84 18.86 6.13
CA THR A 436 -2.26 19.01 5.77
C THR A 436 -2.78 17.88 4.89
N ASN A 437 -1.91 16.98 4.41
CA ASN A 437 -2.31 15.85 3.58
C ASN A 437 -3.13 14.84 4.40
N PRO A 438 -4.43 14.61 4.08
CA PRO A 438 -5.27 13.73 4.88
C PRO A 438 -4.82 12.27 4.89
N SER A 439 -4.03 11.82 3.90
CA SER A 439 -3.50 10.45 3.87
C SER A 439 -2.51 10.16 5.00
N THR A 440 -1.91 11.19 5.62
CA THR A 440 -0.98 11.01 6.75
C THR A 440 -1.69 11.02 8.11
N HIS A 441 -2.99 11.35 8.15
CA HIS A 441 -3.76 11.54 9.38
C HIS A 441 -4.25 10.21 9.96
N VAL A 442 -3.38 9.50 10.65
CA VAL A 442 -3.67 8.19 11.24
C VAL A 442 -4.53 8.25 12.52
N ASN A 443 -4.59 9.41 13.18
CA ASN A 443 -5.49 9.64 14.31
C ASN A 443 -6.61 10.59 13.92
N LEU A 444 -7.73 10.03 13.46
CA LEU A 444 -8.86 10.79 12.93
C LEU A 444 -9.47 11.77 13.95
N GLN A 445 -9.49 11.41 15.23
CA GLN A 445 -9.99 12.30 16.28
C GLN A 445 -9.07 13.50 16.49
N ALA A 446 -7.76 13.25 16.55
CA ALA A 446 -6.76 14.30 16.64
C ALA A 446 -6.80 15.21 15.41
N ALA A 447 -6.86 14.64 14.20
CA ALA A 447 -6.92 15.38 12.94
C ALA A 447 -8.17 16.25 12.85
N LYS A 448 -9.34 15.70 13.19
CA LYS A 448 -10.61 16.45 13.24
C LYS A 448 -10.53 17.66 14.16
N LEU A 449 -9.87 17.52 15.31
CA LEU A 449 -9.71 18.65 16.23
C LEU A 449 -8.66 19.65 15.74
N HIS A 450 -7.53 19.17 15.23
CA HIS A 450 -6.41 20.02 14.80
C HIS A 450 -6.78 20.90 13.59
N PHE A 451 -7.38 20.30 12.56
CA PHE A 451 -7.78 20.97 11.32
C PHE A 451 -9.22 21.52 11.35
N GLY A 452 -9.86 21.49 12.53
CA GLY A 452 -11.21 21.97 12.75
C GLY A 452 -11.31 23.48 13.02
N THR A 453 -12.37 23.89 13.72
CA THR A 453 -12.58 25.29 14.15
C THR A 453 -11.52 25.74 15.16
N LYS A 454 -11.49 27.04 15.46
CA LYS A 454 -10.59 27.61 16.48
C LYS A 454 -10.79 26.96 17.86
N GLU A 455 -12.03 26.65 18.22
CA GLU A 455 -12.39 25.98 19.47
C GLU A 455 -11.88 24.53 19.49
N GLN A 456 -12.00 23.82 18.37
CA GLN A 456 -11.50 22.46 18.19
C GLN A 456 -9.97 22.42 18.24
N ARG A 457 -9.27 23.36 17.59
CA ARG A 457 -7.80 23.46 17.65
C ARG A 457 -7.32 23.77 19.08
N ARG A 458 -8.07 24.58 19.84
CA ARG A 458 -7.81 24.81 21.27
C ARG A 458 -7.98 23.53 22.08
N GLU A 459 -8.96 22.70 21.75
CA GLU A 459 -9.17 21.40 22.39
C GLU A 459 -8.05 20.41 22.08
N TYR A 460 -7.62 20.33 20.82
CA TYR A 460 -6.43 19.57 20.41
C TYR A 460 -5.21 19.97 21.25
N ASN A 461 -4.90 21.27 21.33
CA ASN A 461 -3.77 21.78 22.09
C ASN A 461 -3.86 21.43 23.59
N ARG A 462 -5.06 21.46 24.18
CA ARG A 462 -5.28 21.01 25.55
C ARG A 462 -5.01 19.52 25.72
N ASN A 463 -5.48 18.69 24.78
CA ASN A 463 -5.26 17.25 24.82
C ASN A 463 -3.79 16.89 24.67
N ALA A 464 -3.06 17.54 23.75
CA ALA A 464 -1.62 17.37 23.57
C ALA A 464 -0.83 17.72 24.86
N ARG A 465 -1.11 18.87 25.49
CA ARG A 465 -0.46 19.26 26.76
C ARG A 465 -0.77 18.29 27.90
N ARG A 466 -2.01 17.80 27.96
CA ARG A 466 -2.43 16.81 28.96
C ARG A 466 -1.73 15.47 28.73
N CYS A 467 -1.47 15.12 27.47
CA CYS A 467 -0.69 13.95 27.09
C CYS A 467 0.76 14.10 27.56
N ALA A 468 1.39 15.24 27.27
CA ALA A 468 2.76 15.54 27.68
C ALA A 468 2.94 15.51 29.20
N SER A 469 2.04 16.17 29.95
CA SER A 469 2.08 16.19 31.41
C SER A 469 1.94 14.80 32.06
N ARG A 470 1.29 13.84 31.38
CA ARG A 470 1.08 12.48 31.89
C ARG A 470 2.13 11.49 31.41
N SER A 471 2.99 11.89 30.47
CA SER A 471 3.93 10.96 29.86
C SER A 471 5.08 10.60 30.82
N THR A 472 5.35 11.46 31.82
CA THR A 472 6.31 11.22 32.91
C THR A 472 5.88 10.07 33.82
N ASP A 473 4.57 9.84 33.99
CA ASP A 473 4.02 8.77 34.84
C ASP A 473 4.42 7.35 34.38
N TYR A 474 5.02 7.23 33.20
CA TYR A 474 5.46 5.97 32.58
C TYR A 474 6.97 5.70 32.75
N PHE A 475 7.67 6.56 33.49
CA PHE A 475 9.09 6.44 33.79
C PHE A 475 9.38 6.14 35.28
N ASP A 476 8.34 6.14 36.12
CA ASP A 476 8.34 5.63 37.49
C ASP A 476 8.10 4.11 37.52
#